data_AF-A1U818-F1
#
_entry.id   AF-A1U818-F1
#
_cell.length_a   1.000
_cell.length_b   1.000
_cell.length_c   1.000
_cell.angle_alpha   90.00
_cell.angle_beta   90.00
_cell.angle_gamma   90.00
#
_symmetry.space_group_name_H-M   'P 1'
#
loop_
_entity.id
_entity.type
_entity.pdbx_description
1 polymer ?
#
loop_
_entity_poly.entity_id
_entity_poly.type
_entity_poly.pdbx_seq_one_letter_code
_entity_poly.pdbx_strand_id
1 'polypeptide(L)'
;MPNTRLQLDYSSASMNYSIDLILEGAITQEQVRAISMNLIDGYQIVAEQVALTSPLKEAMNIGLIDRYDETDHPLTDLGQWESGEPKASDMHTEEPATVSHYTISELAEVIAHATWDQLAASMELEMQVDESDDEDEYDSPGMS
;
A
#
# COMPACT_ATOMS: atom_id res chain seq x y z
N MET A 1 9.60 24.51 -4.01
CA MET A 1 9.45 23.53 -5.10
C MET A 1 8.21 22.72 -4.79
N PRO A 2 7.41 22.30 -5.77
CA PRO A 2 6.23 21.51 -5.46
C PRO A 2 6.64 20.17 -4.86
N ASN A 3 5.75 19.63 -4.04
CA ASN A 3 5.78 18.26 -3.57
C ASN A 3 5.00 17.36 -4.55
N THR A 4 4.98 16.06 -4.29
CA THR A 4 4.25 15.10 -5.11
C THR A 4 3.13 14.48 -4.29
N ARG A 5 1.91 14.54 -4.80
CA ARG A 5 0.77 13.79 -4.28
C ARG A 5 0.72 12.42 -4.97
N LEU A 6 0.63 11.38 -4.16
CA LEU A 6 0.41 10.00 -4.59
C LEU A 6 -0.83 9.47 -3.87
N GLN A 7 -1.76 8.92 -4.62
CA GLN A 7 -2.94 8.26 -4.05
C GLN A 7 -2.64 6.77 -4.01
N LEU A 8 -2.77 6.18 -2.83
CA LEU A 8 -2.67 4.75 -2.63
C LEU A 8 -4.06 4.21 -2.36
N ASP A 9 -4.50 3.29 -3.20
CA ASP A 9 -5.83 2.71 -3.14
C ASP A 9 -5.73 1.22 -2.78
N TYR A 10 -6.68 0.78 -1.98
CA TYR A 10 -6.86 -0.61 -1.61
C TYR A 10 -8.31 -1.01 -1.85
N SER A 11 -8.50 -2.18 -2.46
CA SER A 11 -9.81 -2.75 -2.74
C SER A 11 -9.77 -4.25 -2.45
N SER A 12 -10.70 -4.71 -1.63
CA SER A 12 -11.00 -6.13 -1.42
C SER A 12 -12.51 -6.35 -1.56
N ALA A 13 -12.97 -7.58 -1.34
CA ALA A 13 -14.41 -7.83 -1.35
C ALA A 13 -15.11 -7.15 -0.16
N SER A 14 -14.39 -6.96 0.96
CA SER A 14 -14.93 -6.43 2.20
C SER A 14 -14.77 -4.91 2.34
N MET A 15 -13.79 -4.30 1.68
CA MET A 15 -13.57 -2.86 1.81
C MET A 15 -12.92 -2.19 0.60
N ASN A 16 -13.10 -0.87 0.53
CA ASN A 16 -12.31 0.02 -0.33
C ASN A 16 -11.78 1.16 0.54
N TYR A 17 -10.50 1.46 0.47
CA TYR A 17 -9.89 2.53 1.25
C TYR A 17 -8.73 3.19 0.51
N SER A 18 -8.67 4.50 0.61
CA SER A 18 -7.72 5.34 -0.13
C SER A 18 -7.01 6.27 0.83
N ILE A 19 -5.70 6.45 0.63
CA ILE A 19 -4.89 7.42 1.34
C ILE A 19 -4.14 8.32 0.37
N ASP A 20 -4.12 9.61 0.66
CA ASP A 20 -3.29 10.59 -0.04
C ASP A 20 -1.96 10.76 0.71
N LEU A 21 -0.85 10.44 0.04
CA LEU A 21 0.50 10.69 0.51
C LEU A 21 1.09 11.90 -0.20
N ILE A 22 1.64 12.84 0.57
CA ILE A 22 2.42 13.96 0.03
C ILE A 22 3.89 13.71 0.34
N LEU A 23 4.67 13.42 -0.71
CA LEU A 23 6.11 13.17 -0.63
C LEU A 23 6.88 14.44 -0.96
N GLU A 24 7.98 14.67 -0.24
CA GLU A 24 8.86 15.81 -0.51
C GLU A 24 9.49 15.69 -1.89
N GLY A 25 9.43 16.79 -2.65
CA GLY A 25 10.04 16.93 -3.97
C GLY A 25 9.05 16.78 -5.13
N ALA A 26 9.42 17.34 -6.28
CA ALA A 26 8.63 17.32 -7.48
C ALA A 26 9.00 16.10 -8.33
N ILE A 27 8.04 15.20 -8.55
CA ILE A 27 8.26 14.05 -9.44
C ILE A 27 8.55 14.56 -10.86
N THR A 28 9.49 13.90 -11.54
CA THR A 28 9.81 14.15 -12.94
C THR A 28 9.16 13.11 -13.84
N GLN A 29 8.99 13.41 -15.14
CA GLN A 29 8.45 12.40 -16.07
C GLN A 29 9.39 11.20 -16.23
N GLU A 30 10.70 11.39 -16.04
CA GLU A 30 11.65 10.27 -16.04
C GLU A 30 11.39 9.31 -14.88
N GLN A 31 11.16 9.84 -13.68
CA GLN A 31 10.76 9.05 -12.52
C GLN A 31 9.41 8.37 -12.72
N VAL A 32 8.41 9.07 -13.28
CA VAL A 32 7.10 8.47 -13.63
C VAL A 32 7.29 7.26 -14.55
N ARG A 33 8.11 7.37 -15.60
CA ARG A 33 8.39 6.25 -16.52
C ARG A 33 9.10 5.10 -15.81
N ALA A 34 10.09 5.40 -14.98
CA ALA A 34 10.85 4.39 -14.23
C ALA A 34 9.93 3.61 -13.26
N ILE A 35 9.03 4.31 -12.59
CA ILE A 35 7.96 3.71 -11.78
C ILE A 35 7.08 2.83 -12.66
N SER A 36 6.51 3.39 -13.73
CA SER A 36 5.56 2.69 -14.63
C SER A 36 6.11 1.38 -15.20
N MET A 37 7.42 1.31 -15.48
CA MET A 37 8.06 0.11 -16.01
C MET A 37 8.19 -1.03 -15.01
N ASN A 38 8.01 -0.76 -13.72
CA ASN A 38 8.23 -1.72 -12.63
C ASN A 38 6.97 -1.95 -11.77
N LEU A 39 5.81 -1.45 -12.18
CA LEU A 39 4.55 -1.74 -11.47
C LEU A 39 4.05 -3.16 -11.77
N ILE A 40 3.40 -3.78 -10.79
CA ILE A 40 2.62 -5.00 -10.97
C ILE A 40 1.36 -4.63 -11.73
N ASP A 41 1.05 -5.38 -12.80
CA ASP A 41 -0.10 -5.15 -13.69
C ASP A 41 -0.26 -3.71 -14.23
N GLY A 42 0.83 -2.94 -14.20
CA GLY A 42 0.92 -1.59 -14.74
C GLY A 42 0.46 -0.47 -13.80
N TYR A 43 -0.06 -0.77 -12.61
CA TYR A 43 -0.53 0.24 -11.65
C TYR A 43 -0.37 -0.14 -10.18
N GLN A 44 0.06 -1.35 -9.84
CA GLN A 44 0.09 -1.85 -8.47
C GLN A 44 1.52 -1.98 -7.91
N ILE A 45 1.63 -1.92 -6.59
CA ILE A 45 2.86 -2.15 -5.82
C ILE A 45 2.57 -3.01 -4.59
N VAL A 46 3.62 -3.47 -3.91
CA VAL A 46 3.53 -3.92 -2.51
C VAL A 46 4.05 -2.79 -1.62
N ALA A 47 3.16 -2.00 -1.01
CA ALA A 47 3.52 -0.76 -0.33
C ALA A 47 4.63 -0.93 0.73
N GLU A 48 4.56 -2.01 1.52
CA GLU A 48 5.54 -2.26 2.59
C GLU A 48 6.95 -2.55 2.07
N GLN A 49 7.08 -3.12 0.86
CA GLN A 49 8.38 -3.39 0.23
C GLN A 49 9.08 -2.11 -0.26
N VAL A 50 8.35 -0.98 -0.30
CA VAL A 50 8.88 0.34 -0.64
C VAL A 50 8.73 1.34 0.52
N ALA A 51 8.66 0.83 1.75
CA ALA A 51 8.58 1.61 2.98
C ALA A 51 7.38 2.60 3.02
N LEU A 52 6.30 2.29 2.31
CA LEU A 52 5.03 3.00 2.41
C LEU A 52 4.06 2.20 3.29
N THR A 53 3.23 2.89 4.06
CA THR A 53 2.09 2.28 4.74
C THR A 53 1.05 1.85 3.70
N SER A 54 0.61 0.59 3.72
CA SER A 54 -0.50 0.15 2.87
C SER A 54 -1.83 0.74 3.37
N PRO A 55 -2.80 1.05 2.49
CA PRO A 55 -4.10 1.56 2.93
C PRO A 55 -4.85 0.56 3.83
N LEU A 56 -4.70 -0.76 3.58
CA LEU A 56 -5.23 -1.82 4.45
C LEU A 56 -4.71 -1.69 5.89
N LYS A 57 -3.39 -1.56 6.06
CA LYS A 57 -2.76 -1.44 7.39
C LYS A 57 -3.12 -0.14 8.09
N GLU A 58 -3.25 0.97 7.33
CA GLU A 58 -3.75 2.23 7.88
C GLU A 58 -5.21 2.08 8.34
N ALA A 59 -6.07 1.43 7.54
CA ALA A 59 -7.46 1.19 7.90
C ALA A 59 -7.59 0.37 9.20
N MET A 60 -6.74 -0.63 9.41
CA MET A 60 -6.65 -1.35 10.69
C MET A 60 -6.21 -0.43 11.84
N ASN A 61 -5.15 0.32 11.63
CA ASN A 61 -4.58 1.20 12.66
C ASN A 61 -5.58 2.24 13.17
N ILE A 62 -6.46 2.74 12.30
CA ILE A 62 -7.52 3.69 12.66
C ILE A 62 -8.85 3.03 13.06
N GLY A 63 -8.93 1.69 13.05
CA GLY A 63 -10.10 0.92 13.48
C GLY A 63 -11.28 0.94 12.50
N LEU A 64 -11.02 1.08 11.19
CA LEU A 64 -12.05 0.90 10.16
C LEU A 64 -12.36 -0.57 9.88
N ILE A 65 -11.37 -1.45 10.09
CA ILE A 65 -11.53 -2.90 10.08
C ILE A 65 -10.85 -3.48 11.31
N ASP A 66 -11.45 -4.53 11.87
CA ASP A 66 -11.02 -5.12 13.14
C ASP A 66 -9.96 -6.23 12.94
N ARG A 67 -9.95 -6.87 11.78
CA ARG A 67 -9.05 -7.99 11.43
C ARG A 67 -8.96 -8.19 9.92
N TYR A 68 -7.94 -8.94 9.50
CA TYR A 68 -7.80 -9.38 8.10
C TYR A 68 -8.85 -10.44 7.79
N ASP A 69 -9.24 -10.55 6.51
CA ASP A 69 -10.07 -11.63 6.00
C ASP A 69 -9.46 -12.33 4.78
N GLU A 70 -10.10 -13.42 4.34
CA GLU A 70 -9.64 -14.25 3.22
C GLU A 70 -9.63 -13.54 1.85
N THR A 71 -10.25 -12.36 1.76
CA THR A 71 -10.32 -11.55 0.54
C THR A 71 -9.26 -10.46 0.49
N ASP A 72 -8.54 -10.26 1.60
CA ASP A 72 -7.49 -9.27 1.69
C ASP A 72 -6.22 -9.70 0.93
N HIS A 73 -5.47 -8.71 0.44
CA HIS A 73 -4.26 -8.95 -0.33
C HIS A 73 -3.20 -7.86 -0.11
N PRO A 74 -1.91 -8.13 -0.38
CA PRO A 74 -0.84 -7.16 -0.13
C PRO A 74 -0.71 -6.06 -1.20
N LEU A 75 -1.45 -6.17 -2.30
CA LEU A 75 -1.35 -5.23 -3.42
C LEU A 75 -2.02 -3.89 -3.09
N THR A 76 -1.33 -2.81 -3.44
CA THR A 76 -1.81 -1.44 -3.33
C THR A 76 -1.76 -0.80 -4.71
N ASP A 77 -2.86 -0.18 -5.11
CA ASP A 77 -2.99 0.48 -6.39
C ASP A 77 -2.43 1.92 -6.28
N LEU A 78 -1.69 2.35 -7.30
CA LEU A 78 -1.33 3.76 -7.47
C LEU A 78 -2.45 4.44 -8.26
N GLY A 79 -3.32 5.18 -7.58
CA GLY A 79 -4.53 5.75 -8.18
C GLY A 79 -4.28 6.59 -9.43
N GLN A 80 -3.15 7.31 -9.48
CA GLN A 80 -2.77 8.08 -10.66
C GLN A 80 -2.42 7.23 -11.90
N TRP A 81 -2.13 5.93 -11.73
CA TRP A 81 -1.79 4.99 -12.80
C TRP A 81 -2.95 4.12 -13.29
N GLU A 82 -4.12 4.14 -12.64
CA GLU A 82 -5.26 3.30 -13.05
C GLU A 82 -5.68 3.50 -14.52
N SER A 83 -5.51 4.73 -15.03
CA SER A 83 -5.82 5.09 -16.43
C SER A 83 -4.60 5.07 -17.36
N GLY A 84 -3.47 4.52 -16.91
CA GLY A 84 -2.18 4.50 -17.61
C GLY A 84 -1.16 5.50 -17.05
N GLU A 85 0.01 5.60 -17.71
CA GLU A 85 1.12 6.49 -17.26
C GLU A 85 0.65 7.94 -17.09
N PRO A 86 0.71 8.52 -15.86
CA PRO A 86 0.30 9.88 -15.62
C PRO A 86 1.31 10.90 -16.17
N LYS A 87 0.91 12.17 -16.19
CA LYS A 87 1.87 13.26 -16.35
C LYS A 87 2.38 13.69 -15.00
N ALA A 88 3.69 13.85 -14.88
CA ALA A 88 4.33 14.30 -13.65
C ALA A 88 3.74 15.60 -13.09
N SER A 89 3.41 16.56 -13.97
CA SER A 89 2.81 17.85 -13.58
C SER A 89 1.46 17.72 -12.88
N ASP A 90 0.70 16.67 -13.20
CA ASP A 90 -0.65 16.47 -12.68
C ASP A 90 -0.60 15.92 -11.24
N MET A 91 0.58 15.46 -10.80
CA MET A 91 0.85 14.96 -9.46
C MET A 91 1.50 16.02 -8.55
N HIS A 92 1.85 17.20 -9.08
CA HIS A 92 2.49 18.25 -8.30
C HIS A 92 1.49 18.93 -7.36
N THR A 93 1.90 19.18 -6.13
CA THR A 93 1.10 19.91 -5.13
C THR A 93 1.95 20.91 -4.35
N GLU A 94 1.30 21.91 -3.76
CA GLU A 94 1.90 22.86 -2.81
C GLU A 94 1.67 22.47 -1.34
N GLU A 95 0.96 21.37 -1.09
CA GLU A 95 0.71 20.87 0.26
C GLU A 95 2.00 20.43 0.97
N PRO A 96 2.06 20.56 2.31
CA PRO A 96 3.18 20.06 3.08
C PRO A 96 3.28 18.53 2.98
N ALA A 97 4.50 18.01 3.00
CA ALA A 97 4.75 16.58 2.99
C ALA A 97 4.12 15.91 4.22
N THR A 98 3.40 14.80 4.00
CA THR A 98 2.83 13.96 5.06
C THR A 98 3.82 12.88 5.51
N VAL A 99 4.82 12.57 4.66
CA VAL A 99 5.91 11.65 4.96
C VAL A 99 7.21 12.45 5.06
N SER A 100 7.81 12.49 6.25
CA SER A 100 8.95 13.37 6.56
C SER A 100 10.33 12.73 6.41
N HIS A 101 10.39 11.41 6.23
CA HIS A 101 11.63 10.63 6.17
C HIS A 101 11.84 9.93 4.83
N TYR A 102 11.02 10.25 3.83
CA TYR A 102 11.00 9.57 2.55
C TYR A 102 10.57 10.54 1.44
N THR A 103 11.45 10.76 0.47
CA THR A 103 11.23 11.68 -0.65
C THR A 103 10.68 10.95 -1.88
N ILE A 104 10.11 11.71 -2.82
CA ILE A 104 9.65 11.11 -4.07
C ILE A 104 10.80 10.53 -4.91
N SER A 105 12.00 11.10 -4.80
CA SER A 105 13.18 10.58 -5.51
C SER A 105 13.63 9.23 -4.97
N GLU A 106 13.59 9.05 -3.65
CA GLU A 106 13.91 7.76 -3.02
C GLU A 106 12.85 6.71 -3.35
N LEU A 107 11.56 7.06 -3.27
CA LEU A 107 10.49 6.14 -3.67
C LEU A 107 10.63 5.71 -5.14
N ALA A 108 10.85 6.67 -6.04
CA ALA A 108 11.00 6.37 -7.47
C ALA A 108 12.22 5.46 -7.72
N GLU A 109 13.34 5.69 -7.05
CA GLU A 109 14.54 4.85 -7.14
C GLU A 109 14.28 3.42 -6.65
N VAL A 110 13.58 3.28 -5.51
CA VAL A 110 13.26 1.96 -4.95
C VAL A 110 12.29 1.20 -5.87
N ILE A 111 11.20 1.84 -6.33
CA ILE A 111 10.26 1.19 -7.27
C ILE A 111 10.97 0.83 -8.58
N ALA A 112 11.83 1.70 -9.10
CA ALA A 112 12.53 1.46 -10.37
C ALA A 112 13.44 0.22 -10.36
N HIS A 113 13.80 -0.27 -9.17
CA HIS A 113 14.64 -1.46 -8.98
C HIS A 113 13.91 -2.56 -8.19
N ALA A 114 12.61 -2.41 -7.93
CA ALA A 114 11.85 -3.36 -7.14
C ALA A 114 11.76 -4.72 -7.85
N THR A 115 11.95 -5.78 -7.08
CA THR A 115 11.57 -7.13 -7.45
C THR A 115 10.51 -7.58 -6.47
N TRP A 116 9.24 -7.50 -6.88
CA TRP A 116 8.11 -7.72 -5.98
C TRP A 116 8.01 -9.17 -5.55
N ASP A 117 8.14 -9.42 -4.25
CA ASP A 117 7.86 -10.72 -3.66
C ASP A 117 6.41 -10.78 -3.19
N GLN A 118 5.48 -10.99 -4.14
CA GLN A 118 4.05 -11.08 -3.84
C GLN A 118 3.73 -12.29 -2.97
N LEU A 119 4.47 -13.39 -3.13
CA LEU A 119 4.24 -14.61 -2.35
C LEU A 119 4.57 -14.40 -0.88
N ALA A 120 5.74 -13.83 -0.58
CA ALA A 120 6.11 -13.52 0.80
C ALA A 120 5.11 -12.53 1.44
N ALA A 121 4.68 -11.51 0.69
CA ALA A 121 3.71 -10.53 1.18
C ALA A 121 2.32 -11.15 1.44
N SER A 122 1.87 -12.08 0.58
CA SER A 122 0.62 -12.83 0.82
C SER A 122 0.74 -13.76 2.02
N MET A 123 1.86 -14.48 2.19
CA MET A 123 2.08 -15.35 3.35
C MET A 123 2.08 -14.55 4.67
N GLU A 124 2.70 -13.38 4.69
CA GLU A 124 2.69 -12.50 5.86
C GLU A 124 1.27 -12.05 6.23
N LEU A 125 0.42 -11.79 5.23
CA LEU A 125 -0.98 -11.43 5.45
C LEU A 125 -1.80 -12.64 5.91
N GLU A 126 -1.63 -13.81 5.31
CA GLU A 126 -2.32 -15.06 5.70
C GLU A 126 -2.02 -15.44 7.15
N MET A 127 -0.78 -15.29 7.61
CA MET A 127 -0.43 -15.54 9.02
C MET A 127 -1.19 -14.63 9.98
N GLN A 128 -1.57 -13.42 9.55
CA GLN A 128 -2.34 -12.48 10.38
C GLN A 128 -3.85 -12.77 10.36
N VAL A 129 -4.35 -13.58 9.42
CA VAL A 129 -5.74 -14.06 9.39
C VAL A 129 -5.93 -15.18 10.42
N ASP A 130 -4.98 -16.14 10.47
CA ASP A 130 -5.06 -17.37 11.27
C ASP A 130 -4.96 -17.10 12.79
N GLU A 131 -4.25 -16.05 13.21
CA GLU A 131 -4.13 -15.67 14.63
C GLU A 131 -5.45 -15.16 15.26
N SER A 132 -6.53 -15.01 14.48
CA SER A 132 -7.81 -14.45 14.95
C SER A 132 -8.93 -15.47 15.24
N ASP A 133 -8.70 -16.76 14.99
CA ASP A 133 -9.68 -17.85 15.22
C ASP A 133 -9.37 -18.72 16.47
N ASP A 134 -8.34 -18.39 17.25
CA ASP A 134 -7.94 -19.11 18.48
C ASP A 134 -8.59 -18.55 19.77
N GLU A 135 -9.81 -18.00 19.71
CA GLU A 135 -10.65 -17.83 20.90
C GLU A 135 -11.85 -18.80 20.88
N ASP A 136 -11.79 -19.75 21.82
CA ASP A 136 -12.87 -20.59 22.39
C ASP A 136 -13.24 -21.93 21.72
N GLU A 137 -12.67 -23.05 22.21
CA GLU A 137 -13.45 -24.15 22.83
C GLU A 137 -12.54 -25.28 23.40
N TYR A 138 -12.00 -25.08 24.59
CA TYR A 138 -11.76 -26.21 25.51
C TYR A 138 -12.24 -25.84 26.91
N ASP A 139 -13.51 -25.45 27.01
CA ASP A 139 -14.25 -25.60 28.27
C ASP A 139 -14.50 -27.10 28.45
N SER A 140 -13.53 -27.83 29.00
CA SER A 140 -13.68 -29.24 29.32
C SER A 140 -14.70 -29.37 30.46
N PRO A 141 -15.94 -29.87 30.24
CA PRO A 141 -16.80 -30.24 31.34
C PRO A 141 -16.44 -31.67 31.72
N GLY A 142 -15.34 -31.84 32.46
CA GLY A 142 -15.03 -33.07 33.18
C GLY A 142 -15.61 -32.97 34.59
N MET A 143 -16.93 -33.12 34.77
CA MET A 143 -17.61 -34.37 35.12
C MET A 143 -17.01 -35.09 36.34
N SER A 144 -17.74 -34.90 37.45
CA SER A 144 -17.92 -35.79 38.63
C SER A 144 -16.81 -35.87 39.69
#